data_AF-A0A838GJI9-F1
#
_entry.id   AF-A0A838GJI9-F1
#
_cell.length_a   1.000
_cell.length_b   1.000
_cell.length_c   1.000
_cell.angle_alpha   90.00
_cell.angle_beta   90.00
_cell.angle_gamma   90.00
#
_symmetry.space_group_name_H-M   'P 1'
#
loop_
_entity.id
_entity.type
_entity.pdbx_description
1 polymer ?
#
loop_
_entity_poly.entity_id
_entity_poly.type
_entity_poly.pdbx_seq_one_letter_code
_entity_poly.pdbx_strand_id
1 'polypeptide(L)'
;YIPVAPHNPGGPICTLASMHLAAAIPNFLVLEQMEGERKLRDELCTEPVRFVDGCFELPTGPGLGTDLNLDVLKDRALRFQPVSGSSESTWR
;
A
#
# COMPACT_ATOMS: atom_id res chain seq x y z
N TYR A 1 0.08 -22.40 -14.12
CA TYR A 1 -0.15 -21.00 -13.72
C TYR A 1 0.45 -20.82 -12.33
N ILE A 2 1.13 -19.69 -12.08
CA ILE A 2 1.74 -19.39 -10.77
C ILE A 2 1.03 -18.15 -10.21
N PRO A 3 0.34 -18.24 -9.06
CA PRO A 3 -0.35 -17.08 -8.49
C PRO A 3 0.64 -16.01 -8.00
N VAL A 4 0.23 -14.75 -8.06
CA VAL A 4 0.99 -13.59 -7.60
C VAL A 4 0.21 -12.87 -6.49
N ALA A 5 0.84 -12.71 -5.34
CA ALA A 5 0.36 -11.91 -4.22
C ALA A 5 1.42 -10.84 -3.89
N PRO A 6 1.25 -9.57 -4.30
CA PRO A 6 2.23 -8.52 -4.06
C PRO A 6 2.40 -8.23 -2.56
N HIS A 7 3.64 -8.16 -2.10
CA HIS A 7 4.00 -7.65 -0.78
C HIS A 7 4.00 -6.11 -0.79
N ASN A 8 3.21 -5.46 0.08
CA ASN A 8 2.98 -4.01 0.04
C ASN A 8 2.99 -3.26 1.42
N PRO A 9 3.94 -3.54 2.33
CA PRO A 9 3.98 -2.87 3.63
C PRO A 9 4.33 -1.38 3.52
N GLY A 10 4.84 -0.91 2.37
CA GLY A 10 5.43 0.41 2.15
C GLY A 10 4.49 1.62 2.09
N GLY A 11 3.30 1.55 2.70
CA GLY A 11 2.35 2.66 2.74
C GLY A 11 1.45 2.80 1.51
N PRO A 12 0.72 3.92 1.38
CA PRO A 12 -0.38 4.05 0.40
C PRO A 12 0.10 4.00 -1.06
N ILE A 13 1.26 4.58 -1.38
CA ILE A 13 1.83 4.55 -2.73
C ILE A 13 2.17 3.12 -3.16
N CYS A 14 2.72 2.32 -2.24
CA CYS A 14 3.03 0.92 -2.49
C CYS A 14 1.75 0.10 -2.73
N THR A 15 0.69 0.37 -1.95
CA THR A 15 -0.64 -0.23 -2.15
C THR A 15 -1.19 0.10 -3.54
N LEU A 16 -1.21 1.38 -3.94
CA LEU A 16 -1.70 1.81 -5.25
C LEU A 16 -0.94 1.19 -6.42
N ALA A 17 0.40 1.20 -6.36
CA ALA A 17 1.22 0.56 -7.38
C ALA A 17 0.93 -0.95 -7.48
N SER A 18 0.75 -1.61 -6.34
CA SER A 18 0.40 -3.03 -6.28
C SER A 18 -1.01 -3.31 -6.82
N MET A 19 -1.96 -2.39 -6.62
CA MET A 19 -3.31 -2.49 -7.20
C MET A 19 -3.28 -2.39 -8.72
N HIS A 20 -2.52 -1.43 -9.28
CA HIS A 20 -2.36 -1.31 -10.73
C HIS A 20 -1.71 -2.55 -11.33
N LEU A 21 -0.70 -3.13 -10.67
CA LEU A 21 -0.12 -4.42 -11.07
C LEU A 21 -1.15 -5.55 -11.00
N ALA A 22 -1.89 -5.65 -9.90
CA ALA A 22 -2.92 -6.67 -9.69
C ALA A 22 -4.00 -6.66 -10.78
N ALA A 23 -4.43 -5.47 -11.21
CA ALA A 23 -5.39 -5.30 -12.30
C ALA A 23 -4.82 -5.64 -13.69
N ALA A 24 -3.49 -5.53 -13.86
CA ALA A 24 -2.83 -5.71 -15.15
C ALA A 24 -2.35 -7.15 -15.43
N ILE A 25 -2.36 -8.04 -14.43
CA ILE A 25 -1.89 -9.42 -14.58
C ILE A 25 -3.06 -10.43 -14.54
N PRO A 26 -3.02 -11.50 -15.37
CA PRO A 26 -3.99 -12.59 -15.24
C PRO A 26 -3.72 -13.42 -13.97
N ASN A 27 -2.56 -13.18 -13.35
CA ASN A 27 -1.86 -13.74 -12.20
C ASN A 27 -2.40 -13.65 -10.78
N PHE A 28 -3.27 -12.69 -10.57
CA PHE A 28 -3.45 -12.07 -9.27
C PHE A 28 -4.25 -12.97 -8.33
N LEU A 29 -3.74 -13.15 -7.10
CA LEU A 29 -4.39 -13.96 -6.07
C LEU A 29 -5.07 -13.11 -5.01
N VAL A 30 -4.30 -12.25 -4.33
CA VAL A 30 -4.76 -11.38 -3.24
C VAL A 30 -3.77 -10.23 -3.07
N LEU A 31 -4.25 -9.11 -2.54
CA LEU A 31 -3.44 -7.95 -2.21
C LEU A 31 -3.31 -7.83 -0.69
N GLU A 32 -2.08 -7.74 -0.20
CA GLU A 32 -1.81 -7.45 1.21
C GLU A 32 -2.42 -6.08 1.60
N GLN A 33 -2.89 -5.94 2.84
CA GLN A 33 -3.40 -4.67 3.34
C GLN A 33 -3.13 -4.54 4.84
N MET A 34 -2.51 -3.44 5.23
CA MET A 34 -2.28 -3.10 6.64
C MET A 34 -3.53 -2.43 7.22
N GLU A 35 -4.53 -3.21 7.61
CA GLU A 35 -5.82 -2.68 8.06
C GLU A 35 -5.69 -1.76 9.30
N GLY A 36 -4.77 -2.09 10.22
CA GLY A 36 -4.48 -1.25 11.38
C GLY A 36 -3.93 0.15 11.03
N GLU A 37 -3.34 0.31 9.83
CA GLU A 37 -2.82 1.57 9.32
C GLU A 37 -3.72 2.21 8.27
N ARG A 38 -4.83 1.55 7.87
CA ARG A 38 -5.64 1.97 6.72
C ARG A 38 -6.11 3.41 6.84
N LYS A 39 -6.63 3.80 8.00
CA LYS A 39 -7.08 5.18 8.24
C LYS A 39 -5.98 6.21 7.99
N LEU A 40 -4.76 5.94 8.45
CA LEU A 40 -3.63 6.83 8.21
C LEU A 40 -3.23 6.86 6.74
N ARG A 41 -3.23 5.69 6.07
CA ARG A 41 -2.91 5.58 4.65
C ARG A 41 -3.92 6.34 3.80
N ASP A 42 -5.20 6.30 4.17
CA ASP A 42 -6.27 7.07 3.54
C ASP A 42 -6.07 8.59 3.73
N GLU A 43 -5.74 9.04 4.94
CA GLU A 43 -5.44 10.46 5.23
C GLU A 43 -4.22 10.99 4.47
N LEU A 44 -3.25 10.11 4.17
CA LEU A 44 -2.05 10.43 3.39
C LEU A 44 -2.31 10.53 1.87
N CYS A 45 -3.51 10.19 1.40
CA CYS A 45 -3.92 10.32 0.00
C CYS A 45 -4.82 11.56 -0.17
N THR A 46 -4.68 12.26 -1.30
CA THR A 46 -5.64 13.31 -1.68
C THR A 46 -7.02 12.73 -1.97
N GLU A 47 -7.05 11.54 -2.58
CA GLU A 47 -8.26 10.76 -2.83
C GLU A 47 -8.06 9.32 -2.32
N PRO A 48 -8.64 8.96 -1.16
CA PRO A 48 -8.52 7.62 -0.60
C PRO A 48 -9.10 6.55 -1.51
N VAL A 49 -8.48 5.36 -1.51
CA VAL A 49 -8.98 4.22 -2.27
C VAL A 49 -10.25 3.68 -1.62
N ARG A 50 -11.29 3.48 -2.43
CA ARG A 50 -12.56 2.91 -1.95
C ARG A 50 -12.40 1.41 -1.70
N PHE A 51 -12.84 0.97 -0.52
CA PHE A 51 -12.94 -0.44 -0.15
C PHE A 51 -14.42 -0.83 -0.06
N VAL A 52 -14.87 -1.72 -0.93
CA VAL A 52 -16.27 -2.14 -1.11
C VAL A 52 -16.32 -3.65 -1.21
N ASP A 53 -17.19 -4.28 -0.41
CA ASP A 53 -17.44 -5.73 -0.44
C ASP A 53 -16.19 -6.62 -0.37
N GLY A 54 -15.20 -6.20 0.42
CA GLY A 54 -13.95 -6.94 0.61
C GLY A 54 -12.87 -6.67 -0.45
N CYS A 55 -13.13 -5.77 -1.40
CA CYS A 55 -12.24 -5.45 -2.50
C CYS A 55 -11.90 -3.95 -2.55
N PHE A 56 -10.71 -3.61 -3.01
CA PHE A 56 -10.39 -2.24 -3.40
C PHE A 56 -10.89 -1.96 -4.82
N GLU A 57 -11.54 -0.81 -5.00
CA GLU A 57 -11.82 -0.30 -6.34
C GLU A 57 -10.55 0.33 -6.93
N LEU A 58 -10.20 -0.06 -8.16
CA LEU A 58 -9.03 0.50 -8.83
C LEU A 58 -9.26 2.00 -9.15
N PRO A 59 -8.38 2.91 -8.69
CA PRO A 59 -8.46 4.32 -9.06
C PRO A 59 -8.34 4.51 -10.57
N THR A 60 -9.22 5.33 -11.13
CA THR A 60 -9.27 5.62 -12.58
C THR A 60 -8.66 6.96 -12.97
N GLY A 61 -8.20 7.74 -11.99
CA GLY A 61 -7.48 8.99 -12.23
C GLY A 61 -6.11 8.75 -12.90
N PRO A 62 -5.45 9.81 -13.37
CA PRO A 62 -4.14 9.70 -14.01
C PRO A 62 -3.07 9.13 -13.06
N GLY A 63 -2.10 8.42 -13.62
CA GLY A 63 -1.00 7.83 -12.85
C GLY A 63 -1.49 6.76 -11.88
N LEU A 64 -1.24 6.96 -10.58
CA LEU A 64 -1.72 6.07 -9.52
C LEU A 64 -3.19 6.32 -9.14
N GLY A 65 -3.78 7.42 -9.62
CA GLY A 65 -5.17 7.80 -9.35
C GLY A 65 -5.41 8.51 -8.02
N THR A 66 -4.35 8.89 -7.30
CA THR A 66 -4.34 9.84 -6.18
C THR A 66 -2.94 10.44 -6.06
N ASP A 67 -2.81 11.55 -5.34
CA ASP A 67 -1.54 12.13 -4.92
C ASP A 67 -1.37 12.02 -3.38
N LEU A 68 -0.21 12.43 -2.87
CA LEU A 68 0.08 12.52 -1.44
C LEU A 68 -0.52 13.79 -0.83
N ASN A 69 -1.19 13.64 0.32
CA ASN A 69 -1.59 14.76 1.15
C ASN A 69 -0.39 15.26 1.96
N LEU A 70 0.28 16.29 1.44
CA LEU A 70 1.48 16.85 2.05
C LEU A 70 1.21 17.55 3.39
N ASP A 71 -0.01 17.99 3.66
CA ASP A 71 -0.33 18.63 4.94
C ASP A 71 -0.34 17.62 6.08
N VAL A 72 -0.92 16.43 5.84
CA VAL A 72 -0.85 15.30 6.79
C VAL A 72 0.59 14.81 6.96
N LEU A 73 1.37 14.82 5.88
CA LEU A 73 2.76 14.37 5.91
C LEU A 73 3.67 15.30 6.74
N LYS A 74 3.45 16.62 6.73
CA LYS A 74 4.25 17.58 7.52
C LYS A 74 4.23 17.28 9.02
N ASP A 75 3.10 16.83 9.52
CA ASP A 75 2.90 16.49 10.93
C ASP A 75 3.48 15.11 11.31
N ARG A 76 4.19 14.46 10.38
CA ARG A 76 4.80 13.14 10.58
C ARG A 76 6.32 13.25 10.46
N ALA A 77 7.00 13.10 11.59
CA ALA A 77 8.45 13.00 11.60
C ALA A 77 8.89 11.68 10.93
N LEU A 78 9.86 11.76 10.02
CA LEU A 78 10.53 10.58 9.47
C LEU A 78 11.17 9.79 10.62
N ARG A 79 10.71 8.56 10.82
CA ARG A 79 11.33 7.60 11.74
C ARG A 79 12.02 6.55 10.90
N PHE A 80 13.35 6.52 10.96
CA PHE A 80 14.09 5.43 10.35
C PHE A 80 13.70 4.14 11.06
N GLN A 81 13.36 3.12 10.26
CA GLN A 81 13.23 1.78 10.79
C GLN A 81 14.57 1.45 11.48
N PRO A 82 14.57 1.05 12.76
CA PRO A 82 15.79 0.65 13.43
C PRO A 82 16.44 -0.46 12.60
N VAL A 83 17.69 -0.27 12.20
CA VAL A 83 18.46 -1.36 11.61
C VAL A 83 18.80 -2.29 12.76
N SER A 84 17.93 -3.26 13.04
CA SER A 84 18.32 -4.36 13.90
C SER A 84 19.40 -5.12 13.12
N GLY A 85 20.65 -5.04 13.57
CA GLY A 85 21.68 -6.00 13.18
C GLY A 85 21.19 -7.38 13.61
N SER A 86 20.58 -8.13 12.70
CA SER A 86 19.73 -9.25 13.06
C SER A 86 20.51 -10.55 13.10
N SER A 87 21.15 -10.82 14.24
CA SER A 87 21.31 -12.22 14.69
C SER A 87 19.95 -12.87 15.02
N GLU A 88 18.88 -12.07 15.13
CA GLU A 88 17.51 -12.49 15.48
C GLU A 88 16.49 -12.23 14.36
N SER A 89 16.92 -12.25 13.10
CA SER A 89 15.96 -12.30 11.99
C SER A 89 15.24 -13.64 12.03
N THR A 90 13.92 -13.62 12.20
CA THR A 90 13.05 -14.80 12.05
C THR A 90 12.88 -15.24 10.60
N TRP A 91 13.43 -14.48 9.64
CA TRP A 91 13.61 -14.95 8.27
C TRP A 91 14.85 -15.85 8.23
N ARG A 92 14.64 -17.13 8.53
CA ARG A 92 15.51 -18.25 8.14
C ARG A 92 14.85 -19.03 7.01
#